data_AF-A0A972XC95-F1
#
_entry.id   AF-A0A972XC95-F1
#
_cell.length_a   1.000
_cell.length_b   1.000
_cell.length_c   1.000
_cell.angle_alpha   90.00
_cell.angle_beta   90.00
_cell.angle_gamma   90.00
#
_symmetry.space_group_name_H-M   'P 1'
#
loop_
_entity.id
_entity.type
_entity.pdbx_description
1 polymer ?
#
loop_
_entity_poly.entity_id
_entity_poly.type
_entity_poly.pdbx_seq_one_letter_code
_entity_poly.pdbx_strand_id
1 'polypeptide(L)'
;MNPSPRTNLLNLDGDGLGRFVAGLDQKPFRAKQLMHWIHQRGVADVSQMSDLAKSFRLQLEQIAEIQALPVLSDQTASDGTRKWLLDVGDSNAVEMFFIPEEDRGTLCISSQAGCAVNCRFCSTGK
;
A
#
# COMPACT_ATOMS: atom_id res chain seq x y z
N MET A 1 16.19 3.83 22.40
CA MET A 1 15.88 2.49 21.87
C MET A 1 15.21 2.72 20.53
N ASN A 2 15.86 2.38 19.41
CA ASN A 2 15.16 2.42 18.13
C ASN A 2 14.11 1.31 18.17
N PRO A 3 12.80 1.61 18.05
CA PRO A 3 11.81 0.56 17.98
C PRO A 3 12.15 -0.34 16.79
N SER A 4 12.05 -1.66 16.98
CA SER A 4 12.08 -2.59 15.86
C SER A 4 11.11 -2.10 14.79
N PRO A 5 11.47 -2.13 13.50
CA PRO A 5 10.62 -1.61 12.45
C PRO A 5 9.26 -2.31 12.50
N ARG A 6 8.19 -1.53 12.57
CA ARG A 6 6.82 -2.05 12.51
C ARG A 6 6.63 -2.79 11.20
N THR A 7 5.82 -3.85 11.23
CA THR A 7 5.48 -4.60 10.02
C THR A 7 4.44 -3.81 9.24
N ASN A 8 4.80 -3.33 8.05
CA ASN A 8 3.83 -2.74 7.14
C ASN A 8 2.92 -3.84 6.55
N LEU A 9 1.63 -3.82 6.89
CA LEU A 9 0.67 -4.82 6.48
C LEU A 9 0.42 -4.83 4.97
N LEU A 10 0.72 -3.73 4.26
CA LEU A 10 0.63 -3.66 2.80
C LEU A 10 1.65 -4.56 2.08
N ASN A 11 2.70 -5.02 2.79
CA ASN A 11 3.70 -5.94 2.25
C ASN A 11 3.28 -7.42 2.37
N LEU A 12 2.11 -7.70 2.92
CA LEU A 12 1.63 -9.05 3.18
C LEU A 12 0.46 -9.38 2.25
N ASP A 13 0.57 -10.51 1.55
CA ASP A 13 -0.55 -11.13 0.86
C ASP A 13 -1.51 -11.80 1.87
N GLY A 14 -2.58 -12.43 1.38
CA GLY A 14 -3.57 -13.08 2.25
C GLY A 14 -2.97 -14.14 3.17
N ASP A 15 -2.04 -14.94 2.65
CA ASP A 15 -1.33 -15.98 3.41
C ASP A 15 -0.31 -15.38 4.39
N GLY A 16 0.37 -14.31 3.99
CA GLY A 16 1.26 -13.50 4.82
C GLY A 16 0.52 -12.90 6.01
N LEU A 17 -0.66 -12.30 5.79
CA LEU A 17 -1.53 -11.82 6.87
C LEU A 17 -2.01 -12.97 7.75
N GLY A 18 -2.32 -14.13 7.17
CA GLY A 18 -2.66 -15.34 7.92
C GLY A 18 -1.54 -15.78 8.88
N ARG A 19 -0.30 -15.85 8.39
CA ARG A 19 0.89 -16.15 9.20
C ARG A 19 1.14 -15.08 10.25
N PHE A 20 1.00 -13.82 9.87
CA PHE A 20 1.18 -12.68 10.77
C PHE A 20 0.23 -12.77 11.96
N VAL A 21 -1.08 -12.92 11.74
CA VAL A 21 -2.05 -13.01 12.83
C VAL A 21 -1.89 -14.30 13.66
N ALA A 22 -1.50 -15.42 13.03
CA ALA A 22 -1.22 -16.66 13.75
C ALA A 22 -0.04 -16.51 14.72
N GLY A 23 1.01 -15.78 14.33
CA GLY A 23 2.14 -15.43 15.20
C GLY A 23 1.78 -14.53 16.39
N LEU A 24 0.58 -13.95 16.39
CA LEU A 24 0.01 -13.15 17.49
C LEU A 24 -1.04 -13.92 18.29
N ASP A 25 -1.10 -15.24 18.14
CA ASP A 25 -2.12 -16.13 18.73
C ASP A 25 -3.56 -15.76 18.37
N GLN A 26 -3.76 -15.06 17.24
CA GLN A 26 -5.07 -14.69 16.75
C GLN A 26 -5.68 -15.74 15.82
N LYS A 27 -7.00 -15.78 15.78
CA LYS A 27 -7.73 -16.71 14.91
C LYS A 27 -7.59 -16.31 13.43
N PRO A 28 -7.57 -17.27 12.49
CA PRO A 28 -7.33 -17.00 11.07
C PRO A 28 -8.29 -16.00 10.42
N PHE A 29 -9.54 -15.90 10.90
CA PHE A 29 -10.51 -14.95 10.35
C PHE A 29 -10.09 -13.48 10.54
N ARG A 30 -9.20 -13.18 11.49
CA ARG A 30 -8.67 -11.83 11.71
C ARG A 30 -7.89 -11.32 10.50
N ALA A 31 -7.19 -12.19 9.77
CA ALA A 31 -6.53 -11.81 8.52
C ALA A 31 -7.54 -11.31 7.47
N LYS A 32 -8.70 -11.98 7.35
CA LYS A 32 -9.77 -11.55 6.44
C LYS A 32 -10.38 -10.21 6.84
N GLN A 33 -10.55 -9.96 8.14
CA GLN A 33 -11.02 -8.66 8.63
C GLN A 33 -10.03 -7.55 8.29
N LEU A 34 -8.74 -7.76 8.56
CA LEU A 34 -7.69 -6.80 8.20
C LEU A 34 -7.69 -6.51 6.69
N MET A 35 -7.72 -7.54 5.86
CA MET A 35 -7.79 -7.41 4.40
C MET A 35 -9.00 -6.56 3.94
N HIS A 36 -10.17 -6.80 4.55
CA HIS A 36 -11.39 -6.05 4.25
C HIS A 36 -11.27 -4.57 4.64
N TRP A 37 -10.76 -4.27 5.83
CA TRP A 37 -10.56 -2.87 6.26
C TRP A 37 -9.53 -2.13 5.41
N ILE A 38 -8.41 -2.77 5.11
CA ILE A 38 -7.32 -2.15 4.35
C ILE A 38 -7.75 -1.90 2.91
N HIS A 39 -8.22 -2.93 2.19
CA HIS A 39 -8.39 -2.84 0.74
C HIS A 39 -9.81 -2.52 0.28
N GLN A 40 -10.85 -2.97 1.00
CA GLN A 40 -12.24 -2.69 0.60
C GLN A 40 -12.76 -1.39 1.22
N ARG A 41 -12.29 -1.03 2.42
CA ARG A 41 -12.69 0.21 3.11
C ARG A 41 -11.64 1.33 3.02
N GLY A 42 -10.40 1.03 2.61
CA GLY A 42 -9.35 2.04 2.47
C GLY A 42 -8.89 2.64 3.80
N VAL A 43 -8.99 1.89 4.91
CA VAL A 43 -8.67 2.40 6.25
C VAL A 43 -7.24 2.01 6.66
N ALA A 44 -6.40 3.01 6.87
CA ALA A 44 -5.03 2.84 7.35
C ALA A 44 -4.89 2.91 8.89
N ASP A 45 -5.86 3.53 9.57
CA ASP A 45 -5.86 3.65 11.04
C ASP A 45 -6.53 2.42 11.68
N VAL A 46 -5.72 1.56 12.31
CA VAL A 46 -6.20 0.35 12.99
C VAL A 46 -7.16 0.65 14.14
N SER A 47 -7.11 1.86 14.72
CA SER A 47 -8.02 2.26 15.79
C SER A 47 -9.47 2.36 15.32
N GLN A 48 -9.69 2.65 14.03
CA GLN A 48 -11.00 2.76 13.38
C GLN A 48 -11.65 1.40 13.09
N MET A 49 -10.91 0.30 13.21
CA MET A 49 -11.39 -1.05 12.88
C MET A 49 -12.29 -1.60 14.00
N SER A 50 -13.54 -1.16 14.02
CA SER A 50 -14.48 -1.33 15.15
C SER A 50 -14.85 -2.77 15.48
N ASP A 51 -14.72 -3.70 14.55
CA ASP A 51 -15.00 -5.14 14.71
C ASP A 51 -13.77 -5.95 15.19
N LEU A 52 -12.64 -5.26 15.41
CA LEU A 52 -11.46 -5.79 16.08
C LEU A 52 -11.53 -5.52 17.58
N ALA A 53 -11.22 -6.54 18.37
CA ALA A 53 -11.15 -6.42 19.82
C ALA A 53 -10.15 -5.31 20.21
N LYS A 54 -10.48 -4.53 21.25
CA LYS A 54 -9.64 -3.41 21.70
C LYS A 54 -8.20 -3.84 21.99
N SER A 55 -8.02 -4.99 22.64
CA SER A 55 -6.69 -5.54 22.91
C SER A 55 -5.90 -5.82 21.64
N PHE A 56 -6.55 -6.33 20.59
CA PHE A 56 -5.91 -6.62 19.32
C PHE A 56 -5.53 -5.34 18.56
N ARG A 57 -6.40 -4.32 18.55
CA ARG A 57 -6.07 -3.01 17.98
C ARG A 57 -4.84 -2.38 18.65
N LEU A 58 -4.82 -2.36 19.98
CA LEU A 58 -3.69 -1.84 20.75
C LEU A 58 -2.39 -2.61 20.46
N GLN A 59 -2.48 -3.94 20.30
CA GLN A 59 -1.31 -4.73 19.91
C GLN A 59 -0.82 -4.35 18.51
N LEU A 60 -1.72 -4.23 17.52
CA LEU A 60 -1.37 -3.85 16.15
C LEU A 60 -0.72 -2.47 16.08
N GLU A 61 -1.20 -1.49 16.84
CA GLU A 61 -0.61 -0.13 16.87
C GLU A 61 0.89 -0.14 17.24
N GLN A 62 1.31 -1.11 18.06
CA GLN A 62 2.70 -1.23 18.51
C GLN A 62 3.61 -1.95 17.49
N ILE A 63 3.08 -2.93 16.76
CA ILE A 63 3.90 -3.85 15.96
C ILE A 63 3.69 -3.73 14.46
N ALA A 64 2.63 -3.07 14.02
CA ALA A 64 2.23 -3.00 12.63
C ALA A 64 1.84 -1.58 12.22
N GLU A 65 1.87 -1.35 10.91
CA GLU A 65 1.41 -0.12 10.28
C GLU A 65 0.77 -0.42 8.92
N ILE A 66 0.01 0.54 8.40
CA ILE A 66 -0.56 0.49 7.06
C ILE A 66 -0.11 1.78 6.38
N GLN A 67 1.05 1.73 5.76
CA GLN A 67 1.71 2.92 5.21
C GLN A 67 1.93 2.76 3.71
N ALA A 68 1.19 3.53 2.91
CA ALA A 68 1.41 3.60 1.48
C ALA A 68 2.70 4.38 1.15
N LEU A 69 3.17 4.25 -0.09
CA LEU A 69 4.33 5.00 -0.57
C LEU A 69 4.11 6.52 -0.43
N PRO A 70 5.11 7.28 0.06
CA PRO A 70 5.02 8.74 0.12
C PRO A 70 4.83 9.34 -1.27
N VAL A 71 3.97 10.34 -1.37
CA VAL A 71 3.75 11.10 -2.61
C VAL A 71 4.70 12.29 -2.65
N LEU A 72 5.61 12.30 -3.61
CA LEU A 72 6.55 13.39 -3.86
C LEU A 72 5.95 14.49 -4.74
N SER A 73 5.08 14.12 -5.68
CA SER A 73 4.38 15.05 -6.56
C SER A 73 3.00 14.50 -6.92
N ASP A 74 2.02 15.38 -7.03
CA ASP A 74 0.64 15.08 -7.39
C ASP A 74 0.15 16.14 -8.37
N GLN A 75 -0.17 15.71 -9.59
CA GLN A 75 -0.56 16.60 -10.69
C GLN A 75 -1.83 16.07 -11.32
N THR A 76 -2.80 16.95 -11.55
CA THR A 76 -4.04 16.60 -12.26
C THR A 76 -4.14 17.41 -13.54
N ALA A 77 -4.30 16.72 -14.66
CA ALA A 77 -4.47 17.31 -15.98
C ALA A 77 -5.92 17.79 -16.20
N SER A 78 -6.15 18.55 -17.27
CA SER A 78 -7.48 19.10 -17.59
C SER A 78 -8.51 18.03 -17.97
N ASP A 79 -8.06 16.86 -18.44
CA ASP A 79 -8.92 15.71 -18.75
C ASP A 79 -9.24 14.85 -17.52
N GLY A 80 -8.75 15.24 -16.33
CA GLY A 80 -8.93 14.51 -15.08
C GLY A 80 -7.86 13.45 -14.82
N THR A 81 -6.95 13.18 -15.76
CA THR A 81 -5.83 12.27 -15.53
C THR A 81 -4.98 12.79 -14.37
N ARG A 82 -4.75 11.93 -13.37
CA ARG A 82 -3.94 12.26 -12.20
C ARG A 82 -2.65 11.47 -12.22
N LYS A 83 -1.53 12.17 -12.11
CA LYS A 83 -0.18 11.62 -12.07
C LYS A 83 0.40 11.80 -10.67
N TRP A 84 0.92 10.72 -10.12
CA TRP A 84 1.70 10.73 -8.89
C TRP A 84 3.15 10.34 -9.17
N LEU A 85 4.07 11.01 -8.47
CA LEU A 85 5.43 10.55 -8.28
C LEU A 85 5.54 10.00 -6.85
N LEU A 86 5.87 8.73 -6.72
CA LEU A 86 5.91 8.00 -5.45
C LEU A 86 7.36 7.70 -5.07
N ASP A 87 7.72 7.99 -3.82
CA ASP A 87 9.02 7.61 -3.25
C ASP A 87 9.04 6.11 -2.97
N VAL A 88 10.06 5.41 -3.47
CA VAL A 88 10.29 3.97 -3.22
C VAL A 88 11.56 3.70 -2.43
N GLY A 89 12.18 4.74 -1.85
CA GLY A 89 13.41 4.64 -1.09
C GLY A 89 14.67 4.71 -1.96
N ASP A 90 15.83 4.77 -1.31
CA ASP A 90 17.15 4.81 -1.96
C ASP A 90 17.29 5.93 -3.03
N SER A 91 16.64 7.07 -2.77
CA SER A 91 16.56 8.20 -3.71
C SER A 91 15.92 7.85 -5.07
N ASN A 92 15.16 6.76 -5.14
CA ASN A 92 14.40 6.35 -6.31
C ASN A 92 12.93 6.73 -6.18
N ALA A 93 12.31 6.97 -7.32
CA ALA A 93 10.88 7.23 -7.41
C ALA A 93 10.27 6.50 -8.60
N VAL A 94 8.97 6.23 -8.51
CA VAL A 94 8.18 5.62 -9.59
C VAL A 94 6.95 6.46 -9.89
N GLU A 95 6.45 6.35 -11.11
CA GLU A 95 5.23 7.04 -11.53
C GLU A 95 4.00 6.13 -11.41
N MET A 96 2.87 6.73 -11.05
CA MET A 96 1.56 6.09 -11.07
C MET A 96 0.57 7.05 -11.72
N PHE A 97 -0.35 6.53 -12.52
CA PHE A 97 -1.37 7.34 -13.18
C PHE A 97 -2.75 6.77 -12.91
N PHE A 98 -3.70 7.64 -12.57
CA PHE A 98 -5.13 7.32 -12.62
C PHE A 98 -5.75 8.05 -13.81
N ILE A 99 -6.39 7.29 -14.68
CA ILE A 99 -7.01 7.78 -15.91
C ILE A 99 -8.51 7.53 -15.74
N PRO A 100 -9.31 8.58 -15.47
CA PRO A 100 -10.76 8.46 -15.38
C PRO A 100 -11.38 8.33 -16.78
N GLU A 101 -12.38 7.48 -16.89
CA GLU A 101 -13.27 7.36 -18.05
C GLU A 101 -14.73 7.43 -17.56
N GLU A 102 -15.71 7.44 -18.46
CA GLU A 102 -17.13 7.63 -18.08
C GLU A 102 -17.66 6.56 -17.14
N ASP A 103 -17.27 5.30 -17.34
CA ASP A 103 -17.80 4.13 -16.65
C ASP A 103 -16.77 3.37 -15.79
N ARG A 104 -15.49 3.76 -15.87
CA ARG A 104 -14.38 3.09 -15.17
C ARG A 104 -13.23 4.04 -14.87
N GLY A 105 -12.32 3.58 -14.04
CA GLY A 105 -11.02 4.22 -13.85
C GLY A 105 -9.90 3.21 -14.08
N THR A 106 -8.87 3.61 -14.82
CA THR A 106 -7.68 2.80 -15.06
C THR A 106 -6.54 3.30 -14.18
N LEU A 107 -5.93 2.40 -13.40
CA LEU A 107 -4.72 2.70 -12.64
C LEU A 107 -3.51 2.07 -13.33
N CYS A 108 -2.59 2.91 -13.81
CA CYS A 108 -1.29 2.47 -14.32
C CYS A 108 -0.28 2.48 -13.18
N ILE A 109 0.29 1.31 -12.87
CA ILE A 109 1.26 1.12 -11.80
C ILE A 109 2.64 0.77 -12.37
N SER A 110 3.68 1.19 -11.67
CA SER A 110 5.05 0.81 -11.97
C SER A 110 5.44 -0.46 -11.20
N SER A 111 6.21 -1.34 -11.83
CA SER A 111 6.74 -2.55 -11.18
C SER A 111 8.22 -2.45 -10.77
N GLN A 112 8.96 -1.48 -11.33
CA GLN A 112 10.38 -1.28 -11.11
C GLN A 112 10.71 0.23 -11.16
N ALA A 113 11.77 0.64 -10.47
CA ALA A 113 12.39 1.94 -10.65
C ALA A 113 13.42 1.85 -11.78
N GLY A 114 13.08 2.41 -12.94
CA GLY A 114 13.84 2.23 -14.18
C GLY A 114 13.55 0.88 -14.86
N CYS A 115 14.17 0.65 -16.04
CA CYS A 115 13.99 -0.59 -16.78
C CYS A 115 15.25 -0.96 -17.58
N ALA A 116 15.83 -2.13 -17.29
CA ALA A 116 17.06 -2.59 -17.94
C ALA A 116 16.88 -3.05 -19.39
N VAL A 117 15.65 -3.19 -19.89
CA VAL A 117 15.36 -3.67 -21.25
C VAL A 117 15.84 -2.68 -22.32
N ASN A 118 15.92 -1.38 -21.98
CA ASN A 118 16.43 -0.32 -22.86
C ASN A 118 15.70 -0.25 -24.23
N CYS A 119 14.36 -0.28 -24.19
CA CYS A 119 13.54 -0.05 -25.38
C CYS A 119 13.74 1.38 -25.89
N ARG A 120 14.18 1.55 -27.14
CA ARG A 120 14.57 2.85 -27.74
C ARG A 120 13.51 3.97 -27.65
N PHE A 121 12.23 3.61 -27.60
CA PHE A 121 11.10 4.55 -27.54
C PHE A 121 10.62 4.85 -26.11
N CYS A 122 11.08 4.09 -25.11
CA CYS A 122 10.59 4.19 -23.74
C CYS A 122 11.47 5.14 -22.92
N SER A 123 10.90 6.19 -22.34
CA SER A 123 11.68 7.13 -21.52
C SER A 123 12.28 6.48 -20.27
N THR A 124 11.62 5.46 -19.71
CA THR A 124 12.08 4.74 -18.50
C THR A 124 13.29 3.85 -18.76
N GLY A 125 13.51 3.43 -20.01
CA GLY A 125 14.65 2.61 -20.41
C GLY A 125 15.86 3.41 -20.92
N LYS A 126 15.74 4.73 -21.04
CA LYS A 126 16.84 5.63 -21.45
C LYS A 126 17.78 5.95 -20.29
#